data_AF-A0A2M8E835-F1
#
_entry.id   AF-A0A2M8E835-F1
#
_cell.length_a   1.000
_cell.length_b   1.000
_cell.length_c   1.000
_cell.angle_alpha   90.00
_cell.angle_beta   90.00
_cell.angle_gamma   90.00
#
_symmetry.space_group_name_H-M   'P 1'
#
loop_
_entity.id
_entity.type
_entity.pdbx_description
1 polymer ?
#
loop_
_entity_poly.entity_id
_entity_poly.type
_entity_poly.pdbx_seq_one_letter_code
_entity_poly.pdbx_strand_id
1 'polypeptide(L)' 'MLDRIKACLPSLAPAEQRVAKLVLADPRGFALQPVSELADRAHVSKPTVVRFCRSVGYDGLSDFKLKLAGSVSEGVP' A
#
# COMPACT_ATOMS: atom_id res chain seq x y z
N MET A 1 -0.84 3.64 -10.84
CA MET A 1 -0.89 3.55 -9.35
C MET A 1 0.46 3.22 -8.75
N LEU A 2 1.07 2.09 -9.09
CA LEU A 2 2.35 1.66 -8.51
C LEU A 2 3.50 2.66 -8.76
N ASP A 3 3.56 3.29 -9.93
CA ASP A 3 4.59 4.30 -10.22
C ASP A 3 4.45 5.57 -9.36
N ARG A 4 3.21 5.96 -9.01
CA ARG A 4 2.96 7.04 -8.04
C ARG A 4 3.51 6.65 -6.66
N ILE A 5 3.30 5.42 -6.22
CA ILE A 5 3.83 4.92 -4.94
C ILE A 5 5.37 4.92 -4.96
N LYS A 6 6.00 4.49 -6.06
CA LYS A 6 7.46 4.56 -6.24
C LYS A 6 7.96 6.01 -6.16
N ALA A 7 7.29 6.95 -6.83
CA ALA A 7 7.66 8.36 -6.84
C ALA A 7 7.50 9.04 -5.46
N CYS A 8 6.49 8.64 -4.67
CA CYS A 8 6.30 9.15 -3.31
C CYS A 8 7.25 8.52 -2.27
N LEU A 9 7.88 7.38 -2.58
CA LEU A 9 8.71 6.65 -1.63
C LEU A 9 9.74 7.50 -0.86
N PRO A 10 10.54 8.40 -1.49
CA PRO A 10 11.52 9.20 -0.76
C PRO A 10 10.90 10.27 0.16
N SER A 11 9.65 10.69 -0.06
CA SER A 11 8.97 11.70 0.75
C SER A 11 8.16 11.12 1.91
N LEU A 12 7.99 9.80 1.97
CA LEU A 12 7.24 9.13 3.04
C LEU A 12 8.05 9.02 4.32
N ALA A 13 7.38 9.02 5.47
CA ALA A 13 8.03 8.73 6.75
C ALA A 13 8.60 7.30 6.76
N PRO A 14 9.66 6.99 7.54
CA PRO A 14 10.31 5.67 7.50
C PRO A 14 9.36 4.48 7.72
N ALA A 15 8.33 4.64 8.56
CA ALA A 15 7.34 3.61 8.78
C ALA A 15 6.41 3.42 7.57
N GLU A 16 6.00 4.51 6.91
CA GLU A 16 5.17 4.45 5.70
C GLU A 16 5.97 3.91 4.50
N GLN A 17 7.27 4.19 4.42
CA GLN A 17 8.16 3.61 3.40
C GLN A 17 8.16 2.08 3.47
N ARG A 18 8.09 1.48 4.67
CA ARG A 18 8.00 0.02 4.81
C ARG A 18 6.69 -0.53 4.24
N VAL A 19 5.58 0.18 4.45
CA VAL A 19 4.29 -0.18 3.84
C VAL A 19 4.35 -0.03 2.32
N ALA A 20 4.92 1.07 1.82
CA ALA A 20 5.11 1.31 0.39
C ALA A 20 5.95 0.20 -0.27
N LYS A 21 7.06 -0.19 0.35
CA LYS A 21 7.92 -1.30 -0.12
C LYS A 21 7.16 -2.62 -0.16
N LEU A 22 6.34 -2.90 0.86
CA LEU A 22 5.48 -4.10 0.88
C LEU A 22 4.50 -4.11 -0.30
N VAL A 23 3.80 -2.98 -0.55
CA VAL A 23 2.90 -2.86 -1.71
C VAL A 23 3.64 -3.09 -3.02
N LEU A 24 4.82 -2.49 -3.19
CA LEU A 24 5.59 -2.57 -4.43
C LEU A 24 6.16 -3.97 -4.68
N ALA A 25 6.48 -4.71 -3.62
CA ALA A 25 6.98 -6.08 -3.71
C ALA A 25 5.88 -7.10 -4.00
N ASP A 26 4.69 -6.90 -3.43
CA ASP A 26 3.56 -7.82 -3.55
C ASP A 26 2.22 -7.07 -3.65
N PRO A 27 1.92 -6.41 -4.79
CA PRO A 27 0.69 -5.63 -4.96
C PRO A 27 -0.58 -6.48 -4.80
N ARG A 28 -0.57 -7.71 -5.33
CA ARG A 28 -1.72 -8.62 -5.30
C ARG A 28 -1.98 -9.12 -3.88
N GLY A 29 -0.95 -9.58 -3.17
CA GLY A 29 -1.08 -10.00 -1.78
C GLY A 29 -1.49 -8.83 -0.88
N PHE A 30 -0.95 -7.63 -1.10
CA PHE A 30 -1.34 -6.45 -0.33
C PHE A 30 -2.84 -6.15 -0.44
N ALA A 31 -3.42 -6.27 -1.63
CA ALA A 31 -4.84 -6.03 -1.86
C ALA A 31 -5.74 -7.01 -1.07
N LEU A 32 -5.30 -8.27 -0.92
CA LEU A 32 -6.09 -9.36 -0.35
C LEU A 32 -5.95 -9.52 1.17
N GLN A 33 -4.82 -9.13 1.76
CA GLN A 33 -4.51 -9.40 3.17
C GLN A 33 -5.15 -8.42 4.15
N PRO A 34 -5.61 -8.85 5.33
CA PRO A 34 -6.18 -7.94 6.33
C PRO A 34 -5.15 -6.93 6.87
N VAL A 35 -5.61 -5.79 7.39
CA VAL A 35 -4.73 -4.71 7.89
C VAL A 35 -3.77 -5.16 8.99
N SER A 36 -4.14 -6.15 9.80
CA SER A 36 -3.25 -6.75 10.81
C SER A 36 -2.03 -7.39 10.14
N GLU A 37 -2.27 -8.26 9.16
CA GLU A 37 -1.21 -8.95 8.43
C GLU A 37 -0.30 -7.96 7.69
N LEU A 38 -0.87 -6.93 7.08
CA LEU A 38 -0.10 -5.87 6.41
C LEU A 38 0.79 -5.11 7.40
N ALA A 39 0.26 -4.82 8.58
CA ALA A 39 0.99 -4.14 9.64
C ALA A 39 2.14 -5.00 10.15
N ASP A 40 1.89 -6.29 10.37
CA ASP A 40 2.89 -7.25 10.85
C ASP A 40 4.00 -7.47 9.80
N ARG A 41 3.65 -7.72 8.53
CA ARG A 41 4.60 -7.87 7.42
C ARG A 41 5.47 -6.63 7.18
N ALA A 42 4.91 -5.43 7.37
CA ALA A 42 5.65 -4.17 7.23
C ALA A 42 6.35 -3.75 8.54
N HIS A 43 6.18 -4.48 9.64
CA HIS A 43 6.67 -4.16 10.98
C HIS A 43 6.22 -2.76 11.47
N VAL A 44 4.95 -2.43 11.25
CA VAL A 44 4.32 -1.16 11.65
C VAL A 44 3.04 -1.39 12.45
N SER A 45 2.44 -0.32 12.96
CA SER A 45 1.10 -0.37 13.54
C SER A 45 0.01 -0.28 12.47
N LYS A 46 -1.18 -0.83 12.74
CA LYS A 46 -2.37 -0.71 11.84
C LYS A 46 -2.68 0.74 11.43
N PRO A 47 -2.64 1.75 12.32
CA PRO A 47 -2.84 3.15 11.92
C PRO A 47 -1.78 3.67 10.94
N THR A 48 -0.56 3.13 10.98
CA THR A 48 0.50 3.50 10.02
C THR A 48 0.17 3.01 8.61
N VAL A 49 -0.42 1.82 8.47
CA VAL A 49 -0.91 1.33 7.17
C VAL A 49 -1.97 2.28 6.60
N VAL A 50 -2.93 2.70 7.43
CA VAL A 50 -3.99 3.64 7.01
C VAL A 50 -3.42 5.03 6.68
N ARG A 51 -2.47 5.53 7.47
CA ARG A 51 -1.78 6.81 7.19
C ARG A 51 -1.04 6.75 5.88
N PHE A 52 -0.29 5.70 5.60
CA PHE A 52 0.37 5.51 4.30
C PHE A 52 -0.61 5.64 3.14
N CYS A 53 -1.77 4.97 3.20
CA CYS A 53 -2.79 5.07 2.15
C CYS A 53 -3.26 6.53 1.95
N ARG A 54 -3.37 7.31 3.01
CA ARG A 54 -3.71 8.75 2.92
C ARG A 54 -2.56 9.59 2.39
N SER A 55 -1.33 9.33 2.83
CA SER A 55 -0.12 10.03 2.39
C SER A 55 0.13 9.88 0.88
N VAL A 56 -0.28 8.76 0.29
CA VAL A 56 -0.23 8.55 -1.19
C VAL A 56 -1.51 8.98 -1.92
N GLY A 57 -2.44 9.65 -1.23
CA GLY A 57 -3.59 10.36 -1.81
C GLY A 57 -4.85 9.52 -2.01
N TYR A 58 -5.14 8.61 -1.09
CA TYR A 58 -6.38 7.81 -1.04
C TYR A 58 -7.11 8.06 0.28
N ASP A 59 -8.41 7.77 0.36
CA ASP A 59 -9.21 8.12 1.55
C ASP A 59 -8.91 7.21 2.77
N GLY A 60 -8.33 6.05 2.51
CA GLY A 60 -7.90 5.07 3.51
C GLY A 60 -7.58 3.72 2.88
N LEU A 61 -7.48 2.68 3.72
CA LEU A 61 -7.07 1.36 3.27
C LEU A 61 -8.08 0.70 2.32
N SER A 62 -9.38 0.85 2.57
CA SER A 62 -10.41 0.21 1.73
C SER A 62 -10.42 0.77 0.31
N ASP A 63 -10.41 2.10 0.16
CA ASP A 63 -10.30 2.77 -1.14
C ASP A 63 -8.99 2.39 -1.85
N PHE A 64 -7.86 2.46 -1.12
CA PHE A 64 -6.56 2.06 -1.65
C PHE A 64 -6.58 0.63 -2.21
N LYS A 65 -7.12 -0.34 -1.47
CA LYS A 65 -7.20 -1.74 -1.92
C LYS A 65 -8.10 -1.93 -3.11
N LEU A 66 -9.23 -1.23 -3.18
CA LEU A 66 -10.15 -1.28 -4.32
C LEU A 66 -9.44 -0.82 -5.61
N LYS A 67 -8.74 0.32 -5.54
CA LYS A 67 -7.97 0.86 -6.67
C LYS A 67 -6.77 -0.03 -7.02
N LEU A 68 -6.10 -0.58 -6.01
CA LEU A 68 -4.98 -1.50 -6.20
C LEU A 68 -5.43 -2.77 -6.93
N ALA A 69 -6.53 -3.39 -6.49
CA ALA A 69 -7.11 -4.59 -7.09
C ALA A 69 -7.46 -4.40 -8.58
N GLY A 70 -8.04 -3.24 -8.94
CA GLY A 70 -8.26 -2.87 -10.35
C GLY A 70 -6.94 -2.80 -11.13
N SER A 71 -5.94 -2.11 -10.58
CA SER A 71 -4.65 -1.91 -11.26
C SER A 71 -3.82 -3.19 -11.46
N VAL A 72 -3.98 -4.22 -10.60
CA VAL A 72 -3.27 -5.50 -10.73
C VAL A 72 -4.01 -6.51 -11.60
N SER A 73 -5.31 -6.29 -11.86
CA SER A 73 -6.14 -7.12 -12.73
C SER A 73 -5.99 -6.75 -14.21
N GLU A 74 -5.72 -5.47 -14.51
CA GLU A 74 -5.44 -4.99 -15.89
C GLU A 74 -4.06 -5.41 -16.44
N GLY A 75 -3.22 -6.05 -15.62
CA GLY A 75 -1.87 -6.52 -15.99
C GLY A 75 -1.80 -7.93 -16.58
N VAL A 76 -2.89 -8.46 -17.13
CA VAL A 76 -2.93 -9.79 -17.77
C VAL A 76 -3.01 -9.58 -19.29
N PRO A 77 -1.97 -9.95 -20.08
CA PRO A 77 -2.14 -10.25 -21.50
C PRO A 77 -3.01 -11.49 -21.70
#